data_AF-A0A1Z4QUD6-F1
#
_entry.id   AF-A0A1Z4QUD6-F1
#
_cell.length_a   1.000
_cell.length_b   1.000
_cell.length_c   1.000
_cell.angle_alpha   90.00
_cell.angle_beta   90.00
_cell.angle_gamma   90.00
#
_symmetry.space_group_name_H-M   'P 1'
#
loop_
_entity.id
_entity.type
_entity.pdbx_description
1 polymer ?
#
loop_
_entity_poly.entity_id
_entity_poly.type
_entity_poly.pdbx_seq_one_letter_code
_entity_poly.pdbx_strand_id
1 'polypeptide(L)' 'MKNKTLNLRISERRLNKLRLYASQNDKTMTHVIEDFIDSLKVKNGDSDAGVPANAALSSTPCPVKE' A
#
# COMPACT_ATOMS: atom_id res chain seq x y z
N MET A 1 19.96 5.53 -12.64
CA MET A 1 19.45 5.69 -11.27
C MET A 1 20.40 4.98 -10.31
N LYS A 2 20.58 5.46 -9.07
CA LYS A 2 21.36 4.72 -8.06
C LYS A 2 20.57 3.46 -7.70
N ASN A 3 21.08 2.29 -8.10
CA ASN A 3 20.42 1.02 -7.84
C ASN A 3 20.48 0.72 -6.34
N LYS A 4 19.32 0.49 -5.71
CA LYS A 4 19.21 0.00 -4.34
C LYS A 4 18.49 -1.35 -4.37
N THR A 5 18.96 -2.29 -3.56
CA THR A 5 18.38 -3.63 -3.49
C THR A 5 17.31 -3.69 -2.40
N LEU A 6 16.13 -4.19 -2.74
CA LEU A 6 15.05 -4.45 -1.77
C LEU A 6 15.14 -5.90 -1.30
N ASN A 7 15.41 -6.11 0.00
CA ASN A 7 15.35 -7.44 0.62
C ASN A 7 14.04 -7.59 1.39
N LEU A 8 13.23 -8.58 1.01
CA LEU A 8 11.92 -8.85 1.60
C LEU A 8 11.90 -10.25 2.21
N ARG A 9 11.48 -10.36 3.47
CA ARG A 9 11.15 -11.65 4.07
C ARG A 9 9.70 -12.01 3.72
N ILE A 10 9.52 -13.04 2.92
CA ILE A 10 8.20 -13.46 2.42
C ILE A 10 8.07 -14.98 2.43
N SER A 11 6.86 -15.49 2.65
CA SER A 11 6.58 -16.91 2.55
C SER A 11 6.55 -17.37 1.09
N GLU A 12 6.90 -18.64 0.85
CA GLU A 12 6.94 -19.24 -0.48
C GLU A 12 5.59 -19.12 -1.22
N ARG A 13 4.47 -19.31 -0.51
CA ARG A 13 3.12 -19.15 -1.09
C ARG A 13 2.88 -17.75 -1.65
N ARG A 14 3.34 -16.70 -0.97
CA ARG A 14 3.19 -15.32 -1.44
C ARG A 14 4.17 -15.01 -2.57
N LEU A 15 5.39 -15.55 -2.54
CA LEU A 15 6.35 -15.43 -3.64
C LEU A 15 5.82 -16.09 -4.92
N ASN A 16 5.23 -17.29 -4.83
CA ASN A 16 4.66 -17.97 -5.98
C ASN A 16 3.46 -17.22 -6.57
N LYS A 17 2.62 -16.61 -5.72
CA LYS A 17 1.54 -15.73 -6.19
C LYS A 17 2.08 -14.52 -6.95
N LEU A 18 3.15 -13.90 -6.45
CA LEU A 18 3.79 -12.76 -7.10
C LEU A 18 4.39 -13.14 -8.46
N ARG A 19 5.09 -14.27 -8.53
CA ARG A 19 5.62 -14.83 -9.80
C ARG A 19 4.51 -15.11 -10.80
N LEU A 20 3.43 -15.76 -10.37
CA LEU A 20 2.30 -16.08 -11.22
C LEU A 20 1.63 -14.81 -11.76
N TYR A 21 1.42 -13.81 -10.90
CA TYR A 21 0.84 -12.53 -11.31
C TYR A 21 1.72 -11.80 -12.34
N ALA A 22 3.04 -11.79 -12.11
CA ALA A 22 4.00 -11.22 -13.06
C ALA A 22 3.91 -11.92 -14.43
N SER A 23 3.86 -13.26 -14.45
CA SER A 23 3.71 -14.05 -15.67
C SER A 23 2.38 -13.81 -16.40
N GLN A 24 1.28 -13.57 -15.68
CA GLN A 24 -0.03 -13.33 -16.29
C GLN A 24 -0.19 -11.93 -16.90
N ASN A 25 0.61 -10.96 -16.45
CA ASN A 25 0.50 -9.56 -16.87
C ASN A 25 1.67 -9.14 -17.79
N ASP A 26 2.50 -10.10 -18.24
CA ASP A 26 3.71 -9.85 -19.04
C ASP A 26 4.65 -8.80 -18.43
N LYS A 27 4.72 -8.78 -17.09
CA LYS A 27 5.55 -7.83 -16.32
C LYS A 27 6.65 -8.55 -15.57
N THR A 28 7.74 -7.84 -15.29
CA THR A 28 8.76 -8.35 -14.37
C THR A 28 8.25 -8.25 -12.93
N MET A 29 8.74 -9.15 -12.07
CA MET A 29 8.40 -9.13 -10.64
C MET A 29 8.77 -7.79 -9.98
N THR A 30 9.84 -7.15 -10.46
CA THR A 30 10.26 -5.81 -10.04
C THR A 30 9.25 -4.75 -10.46
N HIS A 31 8.81 -4.74 -11.72
CA HIS A 31 7.80 -3.78 -12.19
C HIS A 31 6.47 -3.92 -11.47
N VAL A 32 6.06 -5.14 -11.11
CA VAL A 32 4.86 -5.33 -10.28
C VAL A 32 5.00 -4.64 -8.92
N ILE A 33 6.20 -4.69 -8.32
CA ILE A 33 6.47 -4.02 -7.04
C ILE A 33 6.57 -2.50 -7.23
N GLU A 34 7.21 -2.04 -8.30
CA GLU A 34 7.30 -0.61 -8.65
C GLU A 34 5.92 0.00 -8.86
N ASP A 35 5.08 -0.61 -9.71
CA ASP A 35 3.68 -0.19 -9.93
C ASP A 35 2.90 -0.16 -8.62
N PHE A 36 3.11 -1.16 -7.75
CA PHE A 36 2.47 -1.20 -6.44
C PHE A 36 2.93 -0.03 -5.56
N ILE A 37 4.23 0.25 -5.50
CA ILE A 37 4.78 1.37 -4.73
C ILE A 37 4.24 2.71 -5.25
N ASP A 38 4.21 2.90 -6.58
CA ASP A 38 3.70 4.12 -7.20
C ASP A 38 2.20 4.35 -6.93
N SER A 39 1.44 3.28 -6.70
CA SER A 39 0.03 3.36 -6.30
C SER A 39 -0.19 3.78 -4.84
N LEU A 40 0.83 3.70 -3.98
CA LEU A 40 0.70 4.02 -2.56
C LEU A 40 0.58 5.54 -2.35
N LYS A 41 -0.60 5.99 -1.91
CA LYS A 41 -0.78 7.37 -1.41
C LYS A 41 -0.18 7.49 -0.02
N VAL A 42 1.06 7.94 0.06
CA VAL A 42 1.74 8.24 1.33
C VAL A 42 1.32 9.63 1.79
N LYS A 43 0.60 9.72 2.92
CA LYS A 43 0.44 11.00 3.65
C LYS A 43 1.79 11.31 4.29
N ASN A 44 2.60 12.13 3.63
CA ASN A 44 3.72 12.75 4.32
C ASN A 44 3.15 13.66 5.42
N GLY A 45 3.68 13.56 6.63
CA GLY A 45 3.27 14.38 7.78
C GLY A 45 3.51 15.88 7.61
N ASP A 46 3.99 16.32 6.45
CA ASP A 46 4.12 17.72 6.07
C ASP A 46 3.05 18.06 5.02
N SER A 47 1.91 18.52 5.53
CA SER A 47 0.94 19.38 4.82
C SER A 47 0.43 18.88 3.46
N ASP A 48 -0.54 17.96 3.47
CA ASP A 48 -1.40 17.69 2.32
C ASP A 48 -2.72 18.47 2.45
N ALA A 49 -2.82 19.57 1.72
CA ALA A 49 -4.11 20.11 1.28
C ALA A 49 -4.55 19.29 0.05
N GLY A 50 -5.18 18.14 0.30
CA GLY A 50 -5.55 17.20 -0.76
C GLY A 50 -6.64 16.19 -0.37
N VAL A 51 -7.75 16.67 0.19
CA VAL A 51 -8.98 15.87 0.38
C VAL A 51 -9.47 15.28 -0.97
N PRO A 52 -10.01 14.05 -0.99
CA PRO A 52 -11.45 13.84 -0.75
C PRO A 52 -11.72 12.63 0.17
N ALA A 53 -12.52 12.78 1.22
CA ALA A 53 -13.99 12.72 1.21
C ALA A 53 -14.55 11.31 1.02
N ASN A 54 -14.50 10.53 2.10
CA ASN A 54 -15.51 9.51 2.38
C ASN A 54 -15.79 9.52 3.89
N ALA A 55 -16.82 10.31 4.21
CA ALA A 55 -17.65 10.20 5.41
C ALA A 55 -18.02 8.71 5.66
N ALA A 56 -18.22 8.23 6.89
CA ALA A 56 -18.72 8.90 8.06
C ALA A 56 -18.17 8.24 9.33
N LEU A 57 -17.68 9.04 10.28
CA LEU A 57 -17.67 8.66 11.69
C LEU A 57 -19.09 8.91 12.22
N SER A 58 -19.86 7.85 12.48
CA SER A 58 -21.05 7.96 13.33
C SER A 58 -20.58 8.07 14.78
N SER A 59 -20.69 9.27 15.31
CA SER A 59 -20.53 9.60 16.73
C SER A 59 -21.55 8.83 17.57
N THR A 60 -21.08 8.02 18.51
CA THR A 60 -21.84 7.70 19.73
C THR A 60 -21.07 8.24 20.94
N PRO A 61 -21.67 9.13 21.74
CA PRO A 61 -21.02 9.70 22.92
C PRO A 61 -21.05 8.68 24.07
N CYS A 62 -19.92 8.49 24.74
CA CYS A 62 -19.84 7.70 25.97
C CYS A 62 -20.56 8.46 27.12
N PRO A 63 -21.50 7.84 27.87
CA PRO A 63 -22.07 8.47 29.04
C PRO A 63 -21.12 8.38 30.24
N VAL A 64 -20.73 9.53 30.79
CA VAL A 64 -20.20 9.64 32.16
C VAL A 64 -21.38 9.47 33.12
N LYS A 65 -21.26 8.58 34.11
CA LYS A 65 -22.17 8.52 35.26
C LYS A 65 -21.43 9.06 36.49
N GLU A 66 -22.14 9.92 37.22
CA GLU A 66 -21.77 10.58 38.48
C GLU A 66 -21.51 9.61 39.63
#